data_AF-D4K449-F1
#
_entry.id   AF-D4K449-F1
#
_cell.length_a   1.000
_cell.length_b   1.000
_cell.length_c   1.000
_cell.angle_alpha   90.00
_cell.angle_beta   90.00
_cell.angle_gamma   90.00
#
_symmetry.space_group_name_H-M   'P 1'
#
loop_
_entity.id
_entity.type
_entity.pdbx_description
1 polymer ?
#
loop_
_entity_poly.entity_id
_entity_poly.type
_entity_poly.pdbx_seq_one_letter_code
_entity_poly.pdbx_strand_id
1 'polypeptide(L)' 'MRIQSLNRRDDVKKDAGSATVELSGLELIALNNILCKVAKESECDSEILFGMTRVVHTANSLVQHSSLDKIDLHKMEELA' A
#
# COMPACT_ATOMS: atom_id res chain seq x y z
N MET A 1 5.99 -7.50 8.68
CA MET A 1 6.20 -6.06 8.32
C MET A 1 5.09 -5.23 8.97
N ARG A 2 5.36 -3.97 9.35
CA ARG A 2 4.43 -3.09 10.07
C ARG A 2 3.85 -2.02 9.13
N ILE A 3 2.55 -2.09 8.82
CA ILE A 3 1.86 -1.03 8.05
C ILE A 3 1.14 -0.11 9.05
N GLN A 4 1.37 1.19 8.94
CA GLN A 4 0.71 2.22 9.75
C GLN A 4 -0.36 2.93 8.93
N SER A 5 -1.61 2.89 9.38
CA SER A 5 -2.66 3.74 8.82
C SER A 5 -2.50 5.16 9.38
N LEU A 6 -2.35 6.13 8.48
CA LEU A 6 -2.44 7.57 8.76
C LEU A 6 -3.86 8.04 8.43
N ASN A 7 -4.86 7.57 9.19
CA ASN A 7 -6.18 8.17 9.12
C ASN A 7 -6.40 9.03 10.36
N ARG A 8 -6.62 10.34 10.13
CA ARG A 8 -7.41 11.17 11.04
C ARG A 8 -8.79 10.51 11.11
N ARG A 9 -9.02 9.65 12.11
CA ARG A 9 -10.39 9.43 12.56
C ARG A 9 -10.80 10.70 13.30
N ASP A 10 -11.92 11.28 12.89
CA ASP A 10 -12.48 12.46 13.55
C ASP A 10 -13.36 11.99 14.72
N ASP A 11 -12.73 11.43 15.74
CA ASP A 11 -13.36 11.03 16.99
C ASP A 11 -13.00 12.04 18.09
N VAL A 12 -13.54 13.26 17.99
CA VAL A 12 -13.70 14.26 19.08
C VAL A 12 -12.40 14.76 19.75
N LYS A 13 -11.27 14.08 19.57
CA LYS A 13 -10.01 14.24 20.32
C LYS A 13 -8.84 14.71 19.48
N LYS A 14 -8.98 14.84 18.14
CA LYS A 14 -7.91 15.25 17.21
C LYS A 14 -6.62 14.43 17.35
N ASP A 15 -6.69 13.21 17.86
CA ASP A 15 -5.53 12.34 17.94
C ASP A 15 -5.41 11.59 16.61
N ALA A 16 -4.22 11.52 16.03
CA ALA A 16 -4.00 10.77 14.80
C ALA A 16 -4.03 9.28 15.17
N GLY A 17 -5.24 8.71 15.24
CA GLY A 17 -5.45 7.31 15.58
C GLY A 17 -4.68 6.42 14.62
N SER A 18 -3.55 5.89 15.06
CA SER A 18 -2.76 4.97 14.26
C SER A 18 -3.28 3.55 14.44
N ALA A 19 -3.44 2.84 13.33
CA ALA A 19 -3.61 1.38 13.34
C ALA A 19 -2.31 0.76 12.85
N THR A 20 -1.79 -0.19 13.62
CA THR A 20 -0.68 -1.05 13.20
C THR A 20 -1.25 -2.38 12.77
N VAL A 21 -0.88 -2.84 11.58
CA VAL A 21 -1.11 -4.23 11.16
C VAL A 21 0.24 -4.91 10.93
N GLU A 22 0.40 -6.11 11.48
CA GLU A 22 1.55 -6.97 11.23
C GLU A 22 1.17 -8.05 10.22
N LEU A 23 1.93 -8.12 9.12
CA LEU A 23 1.73 -9.09 8.06
C LEU A 23 2.98 -9.95 7.89
N SER A 24 2.78 -11.25 7.69
CA SER A 24 3.77 -12.16 7.14
C SER A 24 4.10 -11.81 5.68
N GLY A 25 5.17 -12.39 5.14
CA GLY A 25 5.53 -12.19 3.73
C GLY A 25 4.42 -12.63 2.77
N LEU A 26 3.76 -13.76 3.06
CA LEU A 26 2.67 -14.28 2.22
C LEU A 26 1.43 -13.38 2.24
N GLU A 27 1.06 -12.87 3.42
CA GLU A 27 -0.08 -11.95 3.54
C GLU A 27 0.18 -10.62 2.86
N LEU A 28 1.43 -10.14 2.87
CA LEU A 28 1.82 -8.93 2.13
C LEU A 28 1.71 -9.12 0.61
N ILE A 29 2.15 -10.28 0.10
CA ILE A 29 2.03 -10.63 -1.33
C ILE A 29 0.55 -10.68 -1.73
N ALA A 30 -0.29 -11.33 -0.91
CA ALA A 30 -1.72 -11.39 -1.15
C ALA A 30 -2.37 -10.00 -1.16
N LEU A 31 -2.02 -9.14 -0.20
CA LEU A 31 -2.51 -7.76 -0.13
C LEU A 31 -2.09 -6.95 -1.35
N ASN A 32 -0.83 -7.06 -1.80
CA ASN A 32 -0.35 -6.41 -3.02
C ASN A 32 -1.19 -6.79 -4.24
N ASN A 33 -1.49 -8.08 -4.41
CA ASN A 33 -2.28 -8.57 -5.54
C ASN A 33 -3.71 -8.03 -5.52
N ILE A 34 -4.34 -7.99 -4.33
CA ILE A 34 -5.68 -7.41 -4.16
C ILE A 34 -5.67 -5.93 -4.52
N LEU A 35 -4.75 -5.14 -3.95
CA LEU A 35 -4.68 -3.70 -4.21
C LEU A 35 -4.37 -3.38 -5.67
N CYS A 36 -3.41 -4.07 -6.29
CA CYS A 36 -3.14 -3.91 -7.72
C CYS A 36 -4.34 -4.25 -8.60
N LYS A 37 -5.12 -5.28 -8.23
CA LYS A 37 -6.34 -5.63 -8.98
C LYS A 37 -7.41 -4.54 -8.81
N VAL A 38 -7.66 -4.11 -7.57
CA VAL A 38 -8.63 -3.05 -7.28
C VAL A 38 -8.23 -1.75 -7.97
N ALA A 39 -6.96 -1.34 -7.94
CA ALA A 39 -6.50 -0.13 -8.62
C ALA A 39 -6.66 -0.17 -10.14
N LYS A 40 -6.55 -1.36 -10.76
CA LYS A 40 -6.75 -1.54 -12.21
C LYS A 40 -8.22 -1.60 -12.64
N GLU A 41 -9.07 -2.17 -11.79
CA GLU A 41 -10.50 -2.35 -12.06
C GLU A 41 -11.35 -1.19 -11.55
N SER A 42 -10.77 -0.32 -10.72
CA SER A 42 -11.40 0.87 -10.18
C SER A 42 -11.50 1.96 -11.25
N GLU A 43 -12.73 2.35 -11.60
CA GLU A 43 -12.99 3.63 -12.30
C GLU A 43 -12.78 4.85 -11.37
N CYS A 44 -12.42 4.63 -10.11
CA CYS A 44 -12.23 5.68 -9.12
C CYS A 44 -10.76 6.13 -9.08
N ASP A 45 -10.54 7.41 -9.40
CA ASP A 45 -9.28 8.14 -9.19
C ASP A 45 -9.09 8.47 -7.70
N SER A 46 -8.97 7.42 -6.87
CA SER A 46 -8.72 7.60 -5.44
C SER A 46 -7.21 7.71 -5.19
N GLU A 47 -6.72 8.92 -4.95
CA GLU A 47 -5.33 9.17 -4.53
C GLU A 47 -4.93 8.31 -3.32
N ILE A 48 -5.88 8.04 -2.42
CA ILE A 48 -5.67 7.18 -1.25
C ILE A 48 -5.42 5.73 -1.67
N LEU A 49 -6.24 5.19 -2.59
CA LEU A 49 -6.07 3.82 -3.09
C LEU A 49 -4.74 3.66 -3.84
N PHE A 50 -4.37 4.64 -4.67
CA PHE A 50 -3.10 4.62 -5.39
C PHE A 50 -1.91 4.74 -4.44
N GLY A 51 -1.97 5.63 -3.46
CA GLY A 51 -0.96 5.75 -2.41
C GLY A 51 -0.77 4.45 -1.61
N MET A 52 -1.87 3.79 -1.22
CA MET A 52 -1.81 2.49 -0.54
C MET A 52 -1.21 1.41 -1.43
N THR A 53 -1.64 1.35 -2.70
CA THR A 53 -1.14 0.37 -3.67
C THR A 53 0.37 0.53 -3.87
N ARG A 54 0.88 1.77 -3.97
CA ARG A 54 2.32 2.06 -4.08
C ARG A 54 3.10 1.56 -2.87
N VAL A 55 2.68 1.94 -1.66
CA VAL A 55 3.37 1.55 -0.42
C VAL A 55 3.43 0.02 -0.29
N VAL A 56 2.33 -0.66 -0.56
CA VAL A 56 2.27 -2.12 -0.49
C VAL A 56 3.10 -2.78 -1.61
N HIS A 57 3.13 -2.19 -2.81
CA HIS A 57 3.96 -2.69 -3.91
C HIS A 57 5.45 -2.61 -3.58
N THR A 58 5.92 -1.46 -3.10
CA THR A 58 7.32 -1.29 -2.66
C THR A 58 7.70 -2.27 -1.56
N ALA A 59 6.84 -2.40 -0.54
CA ALA A 59 7.01 -3.35 0.53
C ALA A 59 7.11 -4.80 0.00
N ASN A 60 6.25 -5.16 -0.95
CA ASN A 60 6.22 -6.48 -1.56
C ASN A 60 7.50 -6.78 -2.36
N SER A 61 7.99 -5.84 -3.17
CA SER A 61 9.23 -6.03 -3.94
C SER A 61 10.45 -6.20 -3.03
N LEU A 62 10.52 -5.44 -1.93
CA LEU A 62 11.55 -5.63 -0.91
C LEU A 62 11.49 -7.01 -0.24
N VAL A 63 10.29 -7.53 0.04
CA VAL A 63 10.13 -8.86 0.64
C VAL A 63 10.47 -9.98 -0.34
N GLN A 64 10.04 -9.86 -1.60
CA GLN A 64 10.25 -10.91 -2.60
C GLN A 64 11.67 -10.90 -3.18
N HIS A 65 12.27 -9.72 -3.33
CA HIS A 65 13.48 -9.54 -4.13
C HIS A 65 14.61 -8.86 -3.36
N SER A 66 14.37 -8.34 -2.15
CA SER A 66 15.35 -7.57 -1.35
C SER A 66 15.93 -6.34 -2.06
N SER A 67 15.27 -5.88 -3.12
CA SER A 67 15.67 -4.73 -3.92
C SER A 67 14.45 -4.12 -4.63
N LEU A 68 14.67 -2.97 -5.26
CA LEU A 68 13.75 -2.38 -6.22
C LEU A 68 14.47 -2.31 -7.56
N ASP A 69 13.79 -2.71 -8.62
CA ASP A 69 14.28 -2.61 -9.98
C ASP A 69 13.57 -1.53 -10.79
N LYS A 70 13.90 -1.42 -12.08
CA LYS A 70 13.31 -0.43 -12.97
C LYS A 70 11.81 -0.68 -13.22
N ILE A 71 11.36 -1.93 -13.15
CA ILE A 71 9.96 -2.30 -13.33
C ILE A 71 9.16 -1.83 -12.11
N ASP A 72 9.69 -2.04 -10.91
CA ASP A 72 9.08 -1.53 -9.67
C ASP A 72 8.94 0.00 -9.73
N LEU A 73 10.00 0.69 -10.15
CA LEU A 73 10.00 2.16 -10.24
C LEU A 73 8.97 2.68 -11.25
N HIS A 74 8.91 2.06 -12.44
CA HIS A 74 7.95 2.43 -13.47
C HIS A 74 6.51 2.23 -12.99
N LYS A 75 6.26 1.11 -12.30
CA LYS A 75 4.94 0.81 -11.73
C LYS A 75 4.53 1.77 -10.62
N MET A 76 5.50 2.29 -9.86
CA MET A 76 5.24 3.33 -8.87
C MET A 76 4.90 4.69 -9.51
N GLU A 77 5.41 4.99 -10.71
CA GLU A 77 5.04 6.18 -11.50
C GLU A 77 3.65 6.05 -12.12
N GLU A 78 3.27 4.86 -12.60
CA GLU A 78 1.90 4.60 -13.11
C GLU A 78 0.81 4.75 -12.05
N LEU A 79 1.20 4.66 -10.76
CA LEU A 79 0.31 4.77 -9.61
C LEU A 79 0.45 6.14 -8.91
N ALA A 80 1.11 7.13 -9.52
CA ALA A 80 1.34 8.47 -8.95
C ALA A 80 0.35 9.50 -9.51
#